data_AF-A0A1N6UPL5-F1
#
_entry.id   AF-A0A1N6UPL5-F1
#
_cell.length_a   1.000
_cell.length_b   1.000
_cell.length_c   1.000
_cell.angle_alpha   90.00
_cell.angle_beta   90.00
_cell.angle_gamma   90.00
#
_symmetry.space_group_name_H-M   'P 1'
#
loop_
_entity.id
_entity.type
_entity.pdbx_description
1 polymer ?
#
loop_
_entity_poly.entity_id
_entity_poly.type
_entity_poly.pdbx_seq_one_letter_code
_entity_poly.pdbx_strand_id
1 'polypeptide(L)'
;MPPRPAGRSSCLEARHEEPPISTDPIARQLLDAVRPELGYRERAGKHTKFGEWYADNVAKDPDFKAAPWCDMFVSWAADRAGVQDHVGEFALTTRHAKWFEKHHAWSDNPEPGAVVFFAWSGSKKIRDIDHVGIVEKVVGRKVHTIEGNVDGVWLKRKVRDTSKIVGYGLPRKVKVAQKAPVTIQPAAAVNASVQSAGAPATRNMAATQGKALDVVWSPGDAVLPAGLLFAVVSTAVTGIRVKAAAATSGGRHRKRG
;
A
#
# COMPACT_ATOMS: atom_id res chain seq x y z
N MET A 1 -63.15 -19.26 -32.65
CA MET A 1 -62.13 -18.24 -32.28
C MET A 1 -61.15 -18.87 -31.30
N PRO A 2 -59.86 -19.02 -31.62
CA PRO A 2 -58.88 -19.42 -30.61
C PRO A 2 -58.53 -18.23 -29.69
N PRO A 3 -58.20 -18.47 -28.41
CA PRO A 3 -57.82 -17.40 -27.49
C PRO A 3 -56.45 -16.83 -27.84
N ARG A 4 -56.31 -15.51 -27.64
CA ARG A 4 -55.08 -14.73 -27.80
C ARG A 4 -54.00 -15.26 -26.83
N PRO A 5 -52.73 -15.40 -27.24
CA PRO A 5 -51.66 -15.72 -26.30
C PRO A 5 -51.40 -14.51 -25.39
N ALA A 6 -51.49 -14.74 -24.08
CA ALA A 6 -51.09 -13.79 -23.05
C ALA A 6 -49.60 -13.48 -23.19
N GLY A 7 -49.28 -12.19 -23.21
CA GLY A 7 -47.91 -11.69 -23.26
C GLY A 7 -47.08 -12.22 -22.10
N ARG A 8 -45.96 -12.85 -22.40
CA ARG A 8 -44.90 -13.09 -21.43
C ARG A 8 -44.28 -11.74 -21.12
N SER A 9 -44.75 -11.11 -20.05
CA SER A 9 -44.03 -10.02 -19.40
C SER A 9 -42.71 -10.60 -18.92
N SER A 10 -41.64 -10.28 -19.66
CA SER A 10 -40.26 -10.58 -19.30
C SER A 10 -39.99 -9.94 -17.94
N CYS A 11 -39.99 -10.74 -16.87
CA CYS A 11 -39.17 -10.45 -15.71
C CYS A 11 -37.72 -10.43 -16.21
N LEU A 12 -37.29 -9.25 -16.63
CA LEU A 12 -35.89 -8.93 -16.83
C LEU A 12 -35.28 -9.01 -15.43
N GLU A 13 -34.87 -10.21 -15.05
CA GLU A 13 -33.91 -10.42 -13.98
C GLU A 13 -32.76 -9.48 -14.31
N ALA A 14 -32.64 -8.42 -13.51
CA ALA A 14 -31.44 -7.62 -13.45
C ALA A 14 -30.34 -8.59 -13.06
N ARG A 15 -29.69 -9.19 -14.06
CA ARG A 15 -28.43 -9.90 -13.89
C ARG A 15 -27.58 -8.93 -13.08
N HIS A 16 -27.23 -9.35 -11.87
CA HIS A 16 -26.21 -8.68 -11.09
C HIS A 16 -24.93 -8.76 -11.91
N GLU A 17 -24.75 -7.79 -12.80
CA GLU A 17 -23.52 -7.63 -13.55
C GLU A 17 -22.46 -7.35 -12.50
N GLU A 18 -21.61 -8.35 -12.27
CA GLU A 18 -20.50 -8.18 -11.36
C GLU A 18 -19.71 -6.96 -11.88
N PRO A 19 -19.54 -5.93 -11.04
CA PRO A 19 -18.93 -4.69 -11.46
C PRO A 19 -17.53 -5.00 -11.98
N PRO A 20 -17.11 -4.34 -13.07
CA PRO A 20 -15.88 -4.70 -13.77
C PRO A 20 -14.70 -4.70 -12.79
N ILE A 21 -14.07 -5.85 -12.65
CA ILE A 21 -12.77 -6.00 -12.01
C ILE A 21 -11.81 -5.08 -12.79
N SER A 22 -11.11 -4.18 -12.10
CA SER A 22 -10.14 -3.28 -12.77
C SER A 22 -9.15 -4.10 -13.59
N THR A 23 -8.95 -3.71 -14.84
CA THR A 23 -7.96 -4.35 -15.73
C THR A 23 -6.53 -3.89 -15.44
N ASP A 24 -6.38 -2.82 -14.63
CA ASP A 24 -5.09 -2.26 -14.25
C ASP A 24 -4.33 -3.21 -13.29
N PRO A 25 -3.08 -3.61 -13.58
CA PRO A 25 -2.35 -4.56 -12.76
C PRO A 25 -2.05 -4.04 -11.35
N ILE A 26 -1.75 -2.75 -11.20
CA ILE A 26 -1.45 -2.15 -9.89
C ILE A 26 -2.70 -2.17 -9.01
N ALA A 27 -3.84 -1.76 -9.56
CA ALA A 27 -5.13 -1.83 -8.89
C ALA A 27 -5.48 -3.27 -8.45
N ARG A 28 -5.30 -4.26 -9.33
CA ARG A 28 -5.56 -5.67 -9.00
C ARG A 28 -4.67 -6.15 -7.86
N GLN A 29 -3.36 -5.95 -7.98
CA GLN A 29 -2.39 -6.37 -6.97
C GLN A 29 -2.70 -5.75 -5.60
N LEU A 30 -3.01 -4.45 -5.57
CA LEU A 30 -3.37 -3.76 -4.34
C LEU A 30 -4.67 -4.32 -3.75
N LEU A 31 -5.71 -4.52 -4.57
CA LEU A 31 -6.99 -5.06 -4.11
C LEU A 31 -6.88 -6.51 -3.62
N ASP A 32 -6.03 -7.32 -4.26
CA ASP A 32 -5.77 -8.70 -3.86
C ASP A 32 -5.02 -8.77 -2.52
N ALA A 33 -4.15 -7.80 -2.22
CA ALA A 33 -3.47 -7.71 -0.93
C ALA A 33 -4.40 -7.33 0.22
N VAL A 34 -5.45 -6.52 -0.03
CA VAL A 34 -6.33 -6.02 1.05
C VAL A 34 -7.55 -6.88 1.35
N ARG A 35 -8.10 -7.60 0.36
CA ARG A 35 -9.31 -8.41 0.56
C ARG A 35 -9.16 -9.49 1.65
N PRO A 36 -8.03 -10.20 1.79
CA PRO A 36 -7.83 -11.18 2.86
C PRO A 36 -7.84 -10.57 4.27
N GLU A 37 -7.64 -9.26 4.39
CA GLU A 37 -7.55 -8.55 5.67
C GLU A 37 -8.91 -8.08 6.21
N LEU A 38 -9.98 -8.31 5.46
CA LEU A 38 -11.33 -7.91 5.85
C LEU A 38 -11.77 -8.60 7.14
N GLY A 39 -12.26 -7.79 8.09
CA GLY A 39 -12.64 -8.26 9.42
C GLY A 39 -11.52 -8.14 10.45
N TYR A 40 -10.32 -7.69 10.05
CA TYR A 40 -9.26 -7.38 11.01
C TYR A 40 -9.74 -6.34 12.04
N ARG A 41 -9.44 -6.59 13.31
CA ARG A 41 -9.76 -5.71 14.43
C ARG A 41 -8.49 -5.33 15.19
N GLU A 42 -8.36 -4.05 15.47
CA GLU A 42 -7.37 -3.50 16.39
C GLU A 42 -7.42 -4.22 17.75
N ARG A 43 -6.23 -4.53 18.27
CA ARG A 43 -6.04 -5.20 19.55
C ARG A 43 -6.02 -4.19 20.70
N ALA A 44 -6.02 -4.68 21.93
CA ALA A 44 -5.84 -3.84 23.11
C ALA A 44 -4.57 -2.97 22.98
N GLY A 45 -4.61 -1.75 23.52
CA GLY A 45 -3.51 -0.80 23.42
C GLY A 45 -3.32 -0.17 22.04
N LYS A 46 -4.36 -0.21 21.19
CA LYS A 46 -4.36 0.31 19.80
C LYS A 46 -3.40 -0.39 18.84
N HIS A 47 -2.95 -1.59 19.19
CA HIS A 47 -2.00 -2.32 18.40
C HIS A 47 -2.64 -2.90 17.14
N THR A 48 -1.93 -2.73 16.02
CA THR A 48 -2.23 -3.43 14.76
C THR A 48 -0.94 -3.94 14.11
N LYS A 49 -1.04 -5.00 13.31
CA LYS A 49 0.09 -5.48 12.49
C LYS A 49 0.53 -4.44 11.45
N PHE A 50 -0.39 -3.57 11.01
CA PHE A 50 -0.12 -2.51 10.04
C PHE A 50 0.70 -1.38 10.67
N GLY A 51 0.29 -0.91 11.85
CA GLY A 51 1.03 0.08 12.61
C GLY A 51 2.38 -0.43 13.09
N GLU A 52 2.44 -1.70 13.52
CA GLU A 52 3.71 -2.37 13.87
C GLU A 52 4.67 -2.46 12.69
N TRP A 53 4.20 -2.95 11.54
CA TRP A 53 5.01 -2.99 10.33
C TRP A 53 5.49 -1.59 9.93
N TYR A 54 4.63 -0.57 9.98
CA TYR A 54 5.01 0.79 9.60
C TYR A 54 6.06 1.38 10.54
N ALA A 55 5.88 1.19 11.86
CA ALA A 55 6.85 1.59 12.87
C ALA A 55 8.23 0.95 12.63
N ASP A 56 8.25 -0.36 12.36
CA ASP A 56 9.49 -1.12 12.29
C ASP A 56 10.18 -1.01 10.93
N ASN A 57 9.44 -0.83 9.82
CA ASN A 57 9.98 -0.89 8.46
C ASN A 57 10.11 0.48 7.80
N VAL A 58 9.15 1.38 8.04
CA VAL A 58 9.08 2.69 7.34
C VAL A 58 9.55 3.82 8.25
N ALA A 59 8.88 4.03 9.38
CA ALA A 59 9.13 5.20 10.24
C ALA A 59 10.37 5.05 11.12
N LYS A 60 10.73 3.81 11.50
CA LYS A 60 11.75 3.51 12.52
C LYS A 60 11.44 4.22 13.86
N ASP A 61 10.17 4.25 14.21
CA ASP A 61 9.64 4.96 15.38
C ASP A 61 8.51 4.13 16.03
N PRO A 62 8.69 3.67 17.28
CA PRO A 62 7.71 2.83 17.96
C PRO A 62 6.36 3.53 18.24
N ASP A 63 6.29 4.86 18.20
CA ASP A 63 5.03 5.59 18.44
C ASP A 63 3.95 5.23 17.40
N PHE A 64 4.37 4.80 16.20
CA PHE A 64 3.45 4.37 15.15
C PHE A 64 2.76 3.02 15.45
N LYS A 65 3.26 2.21 16.40
CA LYS A 65 2.64 0.92 16.76
C LYS A 65 1.23 1.05 17.34
N ALA A 66 0.90 2.20 17.92
CA ALA A 66 -0.37 2.51 18.56
C ALA A 66 -1.08 3.76 17.98
N ALA A 67 -0.64 4.22 16.81
CA ALA A 67 -1.17 5.39 16.13
C ALA A 67 -2.38 5.05 15.21
N PRO A 68 -3.23 6.03 14.83
CA PRO A 68 -4.30 5.81 13.87
C PRO A 68 -3.79 5.26 12.54
N TRP A 69 -4.27 4.08 12.14
CA TRP A 69 -3.60 3.22 11.16
C TRP A 69 -4.25 3.14 9.77
N CYS A 70 -5.18 4.05 9.45
CA CYS A 70 -5.87 4.03 8.14
C CYS A 70 -4.90 4.10 6.95
N ASP A 71 -3.90 4.97 7.00
CA ASP A 71 -2.93 5.17 5.90
C ASP A 71 -1.73 4.21 6.00
N MET A 72 -1.36 3.82 7.23
CA MET A 72 -0.38 2.76 7.46
C MET A 72 -0.84 1.43 6.87
N PHE A 73 -2.15 1.14 6.92
CA PHE A 73 -2.75 0.00 6.23
C PHE A 73 -2.61 0.09 4.71
N VAL A 74 -2.85 1.26 4.09
CA VAL A 74 -2.67 1.44 2.65
C VAL A 74 -1.21 1.23 2.24
N SER A 75 -0.28 1.76 3.04
CA SER A 75 1.17 1.59 2.84
C SER A 75 1.60 0.12 2.95
N TRP A 76 1.14 -0.56 4.00
CA TRP A 76 1.40 -1.99 4.19
C TRP A 76 0.85 -2.82 3.02
N ALA A 77 -0.35 -2.48 2.54
CA ALA A 77 -0.97 -3.19 1.42
C ALA A 77 -0.17 -2.99 0.12
N ALA A 78 0.34 -1.79 -0.11
CA ALA A 78 1.16 -1.48 -1.27
C ALA A 78 2.50 -2.24 -1.25
N ASP A 79 3.17 -2.29 -0.10
CA ASP A 79 4.39 -3.10 0.10
C ASP A 79 4.10 -4.58 -0.12
N ARG A 80 3.04 -5.10 0.50
CA ARG A 80 2.64 -6.52 0.37
C ARG A 80 2.35 -6.93 -1.07
N ALA A 81 1.83 -6.01 -1.86
CA ALA A 81 1.50 -6.16 -3.28
C ALA A 81 2.71 -5.90 -4.21
N GLY A 82 3.82 -5.34 -3.71
CA GLY A 82 4.97 -4.95 -4.52
C GLY A 82 4.72 -3.72 -5.41
N VAL A 83 3.79 -2.84 -5.01
CA VAL A 83 3.40 -1.64 -5.77
C VAL A 83 3.62 -0.34 -4.97
N GLN A 84 4.44 -0.38 -3.93
CA GLN A 84 4.76 0.77 -3.08
C GLN A 84 5.35 1.96 -3.87
N ASP A 85 6.07 1.72 -4.98
CA ASP A 85 6.58 2.81 -5.83
C ASP A 85 5.43 3.60 -6.51
N HIS A 86 4.23 3.00 -6.63
CA HIS A 86 3.04 3.61 -7.24
C HIS A 86 2.03 4.16 -6.22
N VAL A 87 2.05 3.69 -4.97
CA VAL A 87 1.11 4.10 -3.92
C VAL A 87 1.79 5.00 -2.89
N GLY A 88 3.05 4.73 -2.56
CA GLY A 88 3.81 5.41 -1.52
C GLY A 88 3.63 4.80 -0.13
N GLU A 89 4.40 5.33 0.83
CA GLU A 89 4.45 4.87 2.22
C GLU A 89 4.18 6.06 3.15
N PHE A 90 2.97 6.11 3.70
CA PHE A 90 2.47 7.22 4.51
C PHE A 90 1.65 6.75 5.71
N ALA A 91 1.79 7.48 6.81
CA ALA A 91 0.86 7.46 7.93
C ALA A 91 -0.04 8.71 7.96
N LEU A 92 0.39 9.81 7.35
CA LEU A 92 -0.31 11.09 7.36
C LEU A 92 -1.05 11.32 6.04
N THR A 93 -2.38 11.18 6.10
CA THR A 93 -3.33 11.26 4.98
C THR A 93 -3.14 12.51 4.10
N THR A 94 -2.94 13.68 4.71
CA THR A 94 -2.74 14.94 3.99
C THR A 94 -1.44 14.98 3.20
N ARG A 95 -0.37 14.32 3.68
CA ARG A 95 0.90 14.19 2.95
C ARG A 95 0.77 13.22 1.78
N HIS A 96 0.05 12.12 1.99
CA HIS A 96 -0.21 11.14 0.95
C HIS A 96 -1.01 11.74 -0.22
N ALA A 97 -2.06 12.53 0.08
CA ALA A 97 -2.80 13.25 -0.96
C ALA A 97 -1.91 14.23 -1.76
N LYS A 98 -1.10 15.04 -1.07
CA LYS A 98 -0.14 15.96 -1.72
C LYS A 98 0.91 15.22 -2.56
N TRP A 99 1.29 14.01 -2.16
CA TRP A 99 2.20 13.19 -2.93
C TRP A 99 1.56 12.79 -4.27
N PHE A 100 0.30 12.33 -4.28
CA PHE A 100 -0.41 12.07 -5.53
C PHE A 100 -0.56 13.32 -6.41
N GLU A 101 -0.81 14.50 -5.83
CA GLU A 101 -0.80 15.77 -6.59
C GLU A 101 0.54 16.03 -7.26
N LYS A 102 1.64 15.90 -6.50
CA LYS A 102 3.01 16.10 -7.00
C LYS A 102 3.37 15.11 -8.10
N HIS A 103 2.83 13.90 -8.05
CA HIS A 103 3.05 12.85 -9.04
C HIS A 103 2.06 12.92 -10.22
N HIS A 104 1.26 13.99 -10.35
CA HIS A 104 0.23 14.15 -11.39
C HIS A 104 -0.78 12.98 -11.44
N ALA A 105 -1.03 12.40 -10.28
CA ALA A 105 -1.86 11.21 -10.10
C ALA A 105 -3.09 11.50 -9.22
N TRP A 106 -3.36 12.76 -8.88
CA TRP A 106 -4.60 13.17 -8.21
C TRP A 106 -5.78 13.27 -9.19
N SER A 107 -6.98 12.93 -8.73
CA SER A 107 -8.21 12.99 -9.54
C SER A 107 -9.46 13.23 -8.68
N ASP A 108 -10.49 13.80 -9.30
CA ASP A 108 -11.83 13.91 -8.72
C ASP A 108 -12.74 12.72 -9.07
N ASN A 109 -12.27 11.80 -9.91
CA ASN A 109 -13.04 10.66 -10.39
C ASN A 109 -12.60 9.36 -9.71
N PRO A 110 -13.54 8.56 -9.13
CA PRO A 110 -13.20 7.27 -8.55
C PRO A 110 -12.93 6.23 -9.64
N GLU A 111 -11.95 5.37 -9.39
CA GLU A 111 -11.72 4.12 -10.13
C GLU A 111 -11.28 3.03 -9.15
N PRO A 112 -11.54 1.73 -9.43
CA PRO A 112 -11.09 0.67 -8.55
C PRO A 112 -9.56 0.64 -8.44
N GLY A 113 -9.05 0.45 -7.21
CA GLY A 113 -7.63 0.54 -6.87
C GLY A 113 -7.16 1.94 -6.51
N ALA A 114 -7.96 2.98 -6.70
CA ALA A 114 -7.62 4.33 -6.25
C ALA A 114 -7.57 4.43 -4.72
N VAL A 115 -6.66 5.24 -4.19
CA VAL A 115 -6.69 5.66 -2.78
C VAL A 115 -7.69 6.79 -2.66
N VAL A 116 -8.76 6.60 -1.89
CA VAL A 116 -9.79 7.63 -1.67
C VAL A 116 -9.49 8.39 -0.38
N PHE A 117 -9.65 9.72 -0.42
CA PHE A 117 -9.37 10.61 0.70
C PHE A 117 -10.66 11.30 1.17
N PHE A 118 -10.88 11.35 2.48
CA PHE A 118 -12.10 11.88 3.07
C PHE A 118 -11.84 13.04 4.02
N ALA A 119 -12.77 14.00 4.03
CA ALA A 119 -12.89 15.04 5.05
C ALA A 119 -14.28 14.95 5.66
N TRP A 120 -14.37 14.66 6.95
CA TRP A 120 -15.64 14.49 7.68
C TRP A 120 -16.42 15.78 7.80
N SER A 121 -15.72 16.91 7.81
CA SER A 121 -16.30 18.24 7.65
C SER A 121 -17.10 18.39 6.34
N GLY A 122 -16.77 17.62 5.30
CA GLY A 122 -17.26 17.82 3.93
C GLY A 122 -16.42 18.83 3.13
N SER A 123 -15.33 19.35 3.71
CA SER A 123 -14.36 20.16 3.00
C SER A 123 -13.81 19.42 1.77
N LYS A 124 -13.46 20.17 0.72
CA LYS A 124 -12.77 19.65 -0.47
C LYS A 124 -11.29 20.00 -0.50
N LYS A 125 -10.75 20.45 0.63
CA LYS A 125 -9.34 20.85 0.76
C LYS A 125 -8.51 19.71 1.31
N ILE A 126 -7.36 19.44 0.70
CA ILE A 126 -6.43 18.40 1.13
C ILE A 126 -5.97 18.57 2.59
N ARG A 127 -5.80 19.81 3.06
CA ARG A 127 -5.40 20.09 4.45
C ARG A 127 -6.43 19.65 5.50
N ASP A 128 -7.67 19.39 5.08
CA ASP A 128 -8.77 19.01 5.95
C ASP A 128 -9.11 17.50 5.82
N ILE A 129 -8.24 16.71 5.18
CA ILE A 129 -8.42 15.25 5.08
C ILE A 129 -8.20 14.60 6.44
N ASP A 130 -9.18 13.80 6.85
CA ASP A 130 -9.21 13.07 8.11
C ASP A 130 -8.89 11.57 7.94
N HIS A 131 -9.16 11.00 6.76
CA HIS A 131 -9.16 9.55 6.58
C HIS A 131 -8.90 9.13 5.13
N VAL A 132 -8.50 7.87 4.97
CA VAL A 132 -8.24 7.25 3.67
C VAL A 132 -8.82 5.84 3.58
N GLY A 133 -9.01 5.38 2.35
CA GLY A 133 -9.33 3.99 2.03
C GLY A 133 -8.89 3.63 0.62
N ILE A 134 -9.19 2.40 0.20
CA ILE A 134 -8.97 1.94 -1.17
C ILE A 134 -10.32 1.70 -1.82
N VAL A 135 -10.54 2.23 -3.03
CA VAL A 135 -11.75 2.02 -3.82
C VAL A 135 -11.75 0.57 -4.32
N GLU A 136 -12.70 -0.24 -3.85
CA GLU A 136 -12.89 -1.61 -4.33
C GLU A 136 -13.66 -1.64 -5.64
N LYS A 137 -14.70 -0.80 -5.75
CA LYS A 137 -15.53 -0.66 -6.95
C LYS A 137 -16.39 0.59 -6.92
N VAL A 138 -16.93 0.97 -8.07
CA VAL A 138 -17.88 2.08 -8.23
C VAL A 138 -19.17 1.54 -8.82
N VAL A 139 -20.31 1.83 -8.19
CA VAL A 139 -21.64 1.41 -8.66
C VAL A 139 -22.54 2.64 -8.68
N GLY A 140 -22.85 3.13 -9.88
CA GLY A 140 -23.54 4.41 -10.06
C GLY A 140 -22.79 5.55 -9.37
N ARG A 141 -23.45 6.23 -8.41
CA ARG A 141 -22.85 7.32 -7.62
C ARG A 141 -22.26 6.88 -6.28
N LYS A 142 -22.19 5.57 -6.02
CA LYS A 142 -21.70 5.01 -4.76
C LYS A 142 -20.30 4.46 -4.96
N VAL A 143 -19.42 4.81 -4.02
CA VAL A 143 -18.04 4.30 -3.98
C VAL A 143 -17.99 3.22 -2.91
N HIS A 144 -17.63 2.01 -3.30
CA HIS A 144 -17.39 0.91 -2.36
C HIS A 144 -15.91 0.88 -2.05
N THR A 145 -15.59 0.82 -0.76
CA THR A 145 -14.22 0.99 -0.27
C THR A 145 -13.85 -0.11 0.71
N ILE A 146 -12.55 -0.41 0.79
CA ILE A 146 -11.94 -1.19 1.86
C ILE A 146 -11.07 -0.22 2.66
N GLU A 147 -11.39 -0.08 3.94
CA GLU A 147 -10.82 0.95 4.80
C GLU A 147 -10.33 0.32 6.11
N GLY A 148 -9.13 0.71 6.55
CA GLY A 148 -8.60 0.40 7.87
C GLY A 148 -8.98 1.48 8.88
N ASN A 149 -8.99 1.16 10.17
CA ASN A 149 -9.34 2.06 11.26
C ASN A 149 -10.76 2.69 11.16
N VAL A 150 -11.69 1.99 10.51
CA VAL A 150 -13.10 2.38 10.47
C VAL A 150 -13.75 2.15 11.82
N ASP A 151 -14.59 3.08 12.24
CA ASP A 151 -15.22 3.10 13.58
C ASP A 151 -14.17 2.96 14.70
N GLY A 152 -12.95 3.43 14.43
CA GLY A 152 -11.82 3.48 15.34
C GLY A 152 -11.07 2.16 15.59
N VAL A 153 -11.54 1.02 15.06
CA VAL A 153 -10.90 -0.28 15.35
C VAL A 153 -10.98 -1.32 14.24
N TRP A 154 -11.75 -1.11 13.17
CA TRP A 154 -12.04 -2.16 12.17
C TRP A 154 -11.38 -1.91 10.82
N LEU A 155 -10.95 -3.00 10.16
CA LEU A 155 -10.75 -3.06 8.72
C LEU A 155 -11.97 -3.68 8.07
N LYS A 156 -12.72 -2.90 7.28
CA LYS A 156 -13.95 -3.41 6.66
C LYS A 156 -14.35 -2.66 5.40
N ARG A 157 -15.33 -3.24 4.70
CA ARG A 157 -15.99 -2.59 3.58
C ARG A 157 -16.89 -1.45 4.05
N LYS A 158 -16.93 -0.37 3.26
CA LYS A 158 -17.91 0.71 3.38
C LYS A 158 -18.50 1.05 2.02
N VAL A 159 -19.71 1.59 2.05
CA VAL A 159 -20.32 2.25 0.90
C VAL A 159 -20.38 3.73 1.25
N ARG A 160 -19.72 4.55 0.45
CA ARG A 160 -19.57 5.98 0.68
C ARG A 160 -20.33 6.74 -0.38
N ASP A 161 -21.05 7.78 0.05
CA ASP A 161 -21.45 8.87 -0.84
C ASP A 161 -20.27 9.82 -1.06
N THR A 162 -20.36 10.62 -2.12
CA THR A 162 -19.28 11.50 -2.56
C THR A 162 -19.20 12.81 -1.79
N SER A 163 -20.16 13.12 -0.90
CA SER A 163 -20.21 14.43 -0.22
C SER A 163 -19.02 14.65 0.71
N LYS A 164 -18.46 13.58 1.29
CA LYS A 164 -17.30 13.62 2.19
C LYS A 164 -15.97 13.27 1.53
N ILE A 165 -15.98 12.98 0.23
CA ILE A 165 -14.77 12.66 -0.51
C ILE A 165 -14.09 13.95 -0.96
N VAL A 166 -12.80 14.07 -0.67
CA VAL A 166 -11.94 15.18 -1.12
C VAL A 166 -11.42 14.91 -2.52
N GLY A 167 -10.98 13.68 -2.78
CA GLY A 167 -10.51 13.24 -4.08
C GLY A 167 -9.85 11.86 -4.00
N TYR A 168 -9.16 11.51 -5.06
CA TYR A 168 -8.58 10.18 -5.28
C TYR A 168 -7.14 10.27 -5.76
N GLY A 169 -6.27 9.47 -5.16
CA GLY A 169 -4.95 9.16 -5.70
C GLY A 169 -5.06 7.96 -6.64
N LEU A 170 -4.49 8.06 -7.83
CA LEU A 170 -4.54 7.03 -8.87
C LEU A 170 -3.16 6.37 -9.04
N PRO A 171 -2.87 5.24 -8.37
CA PRO A 171 -1.55 4.62 -8.39
C PRO A 171 -1.01 4.35 -9.80
N ARG A 172 -1.88 3.92 -10.72
CA ARG A 172 -1.52 3.66 -12.12
C ARG A 172 -0.99 4.88 -12.90
N LYS A 173 -1.27 6.10 -12.43
CA LYS A 173 -0.78 7.33 -13.06
C LYS A 173 0.58 7.78 -12.53
N VAL A 174 1.03 7.19 -11.42
CA VAL A 174 2.34 7.50 -10.85
C VAL A 174 3.42 6.95 -11.78
N LYS A 175 4.24 7.87 -12.31
CA LYS A 175 5.39 7.55 -13.12
C LYS A 175 6.54 7.11 -12.23
N VAL A 176 6.86 5.83 -12.26
CA VAL A 176 8.04 5.27 -11.60
C VAL A 176 9.16 5.13 -12.64
N ALA A 177 10.40 5.41 -12.24
CA ALA A 177 11.54 5.04 -13.07
C ALA A 177 11.52 3.52 -13.23
N GLN A 178 11.52 3.03 -14.47
CA GLN A 178 11.48 1.60 -14.73
C GLN A 178 12.72 0.96 -14.10
N LYS A 179 12.54 0.12 -13.09
CA LYS A 179 13.58 -0.83 -12.70
C LYS A 179 13.75 -1.78 -13.88
N ALA A 180 15.00 -1.98 -14.32
CA ALA A 180 15.31 -2.83 -15.46
C ALA A 180 14.57 -4.17 -15.32
N PRO A 181 13.98 -4.70 -16.41
CA PRO A 181 13.19 -5.92 -16.31
C PRO A 181 14.06 -7.04 -15.74
N VAL A 182 13.61 -7.62 -14.63
CA VAL A 182 14.13 -8.91 -14.18
C VAL A 182 13.66 -9.91 -15.21
N THR A 183 14.56 -10.36 -16.07
CA THR A 183 14.32 -11.47 -16.99
C THR A 183 14.03 -12.72 -16.16
N ILE A 184 12.76 -13.02 -15.92
CA ILE A 184 12.35 -14.35 -15.46
C ILE A 184 12.54 -15.27 -16.68
N GLN A 185 13.64 -16.01 -16.70
CA GLN A 185 13.77 -17.14 -17.61
C GLN A 185 12.70 -18.17 -17.22
N PRO A 186 11.86 -18.66 -18.16
CA PRO A 186 10.93 -19.73 -17.85
C PRO A 186 11.69 -20.97 -17.39
N ALA A 187 11.30 -21.53 -16.25
CA ALA A 187 11.76 -22.82 -15.77
C ALA A 187 11.23 -23.94 -16.69
N ALA A 188 11.88 -24.14 -17.83
CA ALA A 188 11.56 -25.20 -18.79
C ALA A 188 12.84 -25.70 -19.45
N ALA A 189 13.78 -26.20 -18.65
CA ALA A 189 14.90 -27.04 -19.10
C ALA A 189 15.53 -27.81 -17.93
N VAL A 190 14.73 -28.54 -17.17
CA VAL A 190 15.22 -29.70 -16.42
C VAL A 190 14.48 -30.91 -16.97
N ASN A 191 15.23 -31.94 -17.33
CA ASN A 191 14.83 -33.24 -17.93
C ASN A 191 15.05 -33.37 -19.44
N ALA A 192 16.30 -33.64 -19.85
CA ALA A 192 16.63 -34.59 -20.91
C ALA A 192 18.15 -34.79 -21.01
N SER A 193 18.71 -35.71 -20.23
CA SER A 193 19.89 -36.51 -20.59
C SER A 193 20.20 -37.51 -19.49
N VAL A 194 19.37 -38.55 -19.39
CA VAL A 194 19.73 -39.80 -18.72
C VAL A 194 19.50 -40.94 -19.72
N GLN A 195 20.51 -41.82 -19.85
CA GLN A 195 20.63 -43.05 -20.67
C GLN A 195 21.21 -42.79 -22.09
N SER A 196 22.26 -43.49 -22.58
CA SER A 196 22.71 -44.86 -22.32
C SER A 196 24.15 -45.12 -22.85
N ALA A 197 24.74 -46.24 -22.39
CA ALA A 197 25.91 -47.00 -22.89
C ALA A 197 27.29 -46.55 -22.37
N GLY A 198 28.17 -47.39 -21.81
CA GLY A 198 28.23 -48.83 -21.58
C GLY A 198 29.56 -49.14 -20.84
N ALA A 199 29.60 -50.22 -20.07
CA ALA A 199 30.72 -50.66 -19.19
C ALA A 199 31.93 -51.24 -19.97
N PRO A 200 33.00 -51.77 -19.32
CA PRO A 200 33.73 -51.38 -18.09
C PRO A 200 35.27 -51.31 -18.32
N ALA A 201 36.02 -50.61 -17.45
CA ALA A 201 37.45 -50.87 -17.29
C ALA A 201 37.95 -50.52 -15.88
N THR A 202 38.45 -51.55 -15.20
CA THR A 202 39.15 -51.53 -13.91
C THR A 202 40.47 -50.74 -13.97
N ARG A 203 40.79 -49.95 -12.93
CA ARG A 203 42.13 -49.86 -12.30
C ARG A 203 42.16 -48.91 -11.09
N ASN A 204 43.11 -49.19 -10.21
CA ASN A 204 43.23 -48.83 -8.79
C ASN A 204 43.64 -47.38 -8.46
N MET A 205 43.25 -46.97 -7.24
CA MET A 205 43.97 -46.17 -6.21
C MET A 205 44.92 -45.03 -6.63
N ALA A 206 44.68 -43.81 -6.12
CA ALA A 206 45.62 -43.04 -5.28
C ALA A 206 45.05 -41.65 -4.92
N ALA A 207 45.28 -41.24 -3.67
CA ALA A 207 44.93 -39.93 -3.11
C ALA A 207 45.97 -38.86 -3.47
N THR A 208 45.56 -37.59 -3.67
CA THR A 208 46.35 -36.41 -3.24
C THR A 208 45.49 -35.14 -3.17
N GLN A 209 45.80 -34.31 -2.16
CA GLN A 209 45.28 -32.98 -1.84
C GLN A 209 45.50 -31.94 -2.94
N GLY A 210 44.72 -30.83 -2.92
CA GLY A 210 45.20 -29.57 -3.53
C GLY A 210 44.16 -28.51 -3.91
N LYS A 211 44.00 -27.54 -3.02
CA LYS A 211 43.76 -26.07 -3.17
C LYS A 211 42.89 -25.48 -4.30
N ALA A 212 42.07 -24.53 -3.83
CA ALA A 212 41.31 -23.53 -4.56
C ALA A 212 42.18 -22.60 -5.42
N LEU A 213 41.59 -22.13 -6.52
CA LEU A 213 42.22 -21.26 -7.52
C LEU A 213 41.58 -19.85 -7.50
N ASP A 214 42.46 -18.86 -7.45
CA ASP A 214 42.26 -17.42 -7.59
C ASP A 214 41.98 -17.00 -9.05
N VAL A 215 41.18 -15.94 -9.23
CA VAL A 215 41.20 -15.03 -10.41
C VAL A 215 40.79 -13.63 -9.91
N VAL A 216 41.75 -12.75 -9.55
CA VAL A 216 42.37 -11.65 -10.35
C VAL A 216 41.41 -10.54 -10.80
N TRP A 217 41.57 -9.34 -10.21
CA TRP A 217 41.10 -8.04 -10.70
C TRP A 217 42.30 -7.07 -10.74
N SER A 218 42.53 -6.41 -11.89
CA SER A 218 43.55 -5.37 -12.12
C SER A 218 42.96 -3.94 -12.07
N PRO A 219 43.67 -2.91 -11.54
CA PRO A 219 43.17 -1.55 -11.37
C PRO A 219 43.77 -0.49 -12.33
N GLY A 220 43.12 0.68 -12.41
CA GLY A 220 43.54 1.92 -13.10
C GLY A 220 42.37 2.47 -13.93
N ASP A 221 41.83 3.68 -13.72
CA ASP A 221 42.51 4.96 -13.58
C ASP A 221 41.95 5.87 -12.48
N ALA A 222 42.84 6.64 -11.89
CA ALA A 222 42.57 7.69 -10.91
C ALA A 222 42.55 9.08 -11.58
N VAL A 223 41.59 9.93 -11.21
CA VAL A 223 41.74 11.39 -11.30
C VAL A 223 41.07 12.03 -10.06
N LEU A 224 41.87 12.69 -9.23
CA LEU A 224 41.50 13.71 -8.23
C LEU A 224 42.23 15.00 -8.66
N PRO A 225 41.72 16.22 -8.39
CA PRO A 225 41.77 16.86 -7.05
C PRO A 225 40.54 17.77 -6.78
N ALA A 226 40.27 18.42 -5.64
CA ALA A 226 40.77 18.50 -4.27
C ALA A 226 39.68 19.24 -3.45
N GLY A 227 39.53 18.89 -2.17
CA GLY A 227 39.19 19.80 -1.06
C GLY A 227 37.77 20.36 -0.95
N LEU A 228 37.04 19.99 0.11
CA LEU A 228 36.78 20.92 1.22
C LEU A 228 36.32 20.16 2.48
N LEU A 229 36.80 20.65 3.62
CA LEU A 229 36.77 20.12 4.97
C LEU A 229 35.39 19.69 5.53
N PHE A 230 35.40 18.59 6.29
CA PHE A 230 34.42 18.29 7.32
C PHE A 230 34.60 19.24 8.51
N ALA A 231 33.56 19.98 8.87
CA ALA A 231 33.43 20.63 10.17
C ALA A 231 32.22 20.04 10.90
N VAL A 232 32.50 19.23 11.92
CA VAL A 232 31.54 18.82 12.93
C VAL A 232 31.31 20.02 13.85
N VAL A 233 30.09 20.53 13.89
CA VAL A 233 29.65 21.44 14.96
C VAL A 233 28.47 20.80 15.66
N SER A 234 28.76 20.20 16.81
CA SER A 234 27.78 19.93 17.85
C SER A 234 27.45 21.24 18.55
N THR A 235 26.20 21.70 18.47
CA THR A 235 25.65 22.62 19.45
C THR A 235 24.33 22.05 19.97
N ALA A 236 24.40 21.61 21.22
CA ALA A 236 23.22 21.40 22.05
C ALA A 236 22.48 22.73 22.19
N VAL A 237 21.19 22.74 21.86
CA VAL A 237 20.28 23.81 22.28
C VAL A 237 19.27 23.21 23.24
N THR A 238 19.41 23.68 24.47
CA THR A 238 18.61 23.46 25.66
C THR A 238 17.12 23.72 25.41
N GLY A 239 16.28 22.92 26.06
CA GLY A 239 14.85 22.85 25.83
C GLY A 239 14.06 24.13 26.12
N ILE A 240 12.96 24.26 25.39
CA ILE A 240 11.80 25.08 25.76
C ILE A 240 10.62 24.13 25.88
N ARG A 241 10.17 23.90 27.12
CA ARG A 241 8.91 23.22 27.41
C ARG A 241 7.76 24.19 27.12
N VAL A 242 7.00 23.95 26.06
CA VAL A 242 5.70 24.59 25.88
C VAL A 242 4.67 23.81 26.70
N LYS A 243 4.15 24.43 27.76
CA LYS A 243 3.02 23.93 28.55
C LYS A 243 1.77 23.91 27.65
N ALA A 244 1.21 22.72 27.41
CA ALA A 244 -0.16 22.59 26.93
C ALA A 244 -1.11 23.03 28.07
N ALA A 245 -1.83 24.13 27.86
CA ALA A 245 -2.92 24.55 28.73
C ALA A 245 -4.13 23.66 28.48
N ALA A 246 -4.54 22.92 29.51
CA ALA A 246 -5.81 22.20 29.54
C ALA A 246 -6.96 23.22 29.57
N ALA A 247 -7.80 23.21 28.53
CA ALA A 247 -9.06 23.92 28.54
C ALA A 247 -10.08 23.17 29.41
N THR A 248 -10.28 23.63 30.64
CA THR A 248 -11.44 23.26 31.46
C THR A 248 -12.69 23.94 30.89
N SER A 249 -13.50 23.19 30.15
CA SER A 249 -14.86 23.60 29.80
C SER A 249 -15.77 23.35 31.01
N GLY A 250 -16.34 24.43 31.55
CA GLY A 250 -17.27 24.43 32.67
C GLY A 250 -18.64 23.85 32.30
N GLY A 251 -19.02 22.77 32.97
CA GLY A 251 -20.39 22.26 32.99
C GLY A 251 -21.17 22.89 34.15
N ARG A 252 -22.02 23.87 33.84
CA ARG A 252 -22.99 24.46 34.77
C ARG A 252 -24.11 23.44 35.04
N HIS A 253 -24.12 22.88 36.25
CA HIS A 253 -25.19 22.02 36.74
C HIS A 253 -26.39 22.90 37.12
N ARG A 254 -27.47 22.89 36.32
CA ARG A 254 -28.75 23.51 36.70
C ARG A 254 -29.63 22.43 37.32
N LYS A 255 -29.68 22.36 38.65
CA LYS A 255 -30.70 21.57 39.35
C LYS A 255 -32.04 22.31 39.25
N ARG A 256 -33.08 21.56 38.91
CA ARG A 256 -34.49 21.91 39.10
C ARG A 256 -34.76 22.09 40.60
N GLY A 257 -35.49 23.15 40.90
CA GLY A 257 -36.10 23.51 42.18
C GLY A 257 -37.01 24.68 41.88
#